data_AF-A0A2S6HGA4-F1
#
_entry.id   AF-A0A2S6HGA4-F1
#
_cell.length_a   1.000
_cell.length_b   1.000
_cell.length_c   1.000
_cell.angle_alpha   90.00
_cell.angle_beta   90.00
_cell.angle_gamma   90.00
#
_symmetry.space_group_name_H-M   'P 1'
#
loop_
_entity.id
_entity.type
_entity.pdbx_description
1 polymer ?
#
loop_
_entity_poly.entity_id
_entity_poly.type
_entity_poly.pdbx_seq_one_letter_code
_entity_poly.pdbx_strand_id
1 'polypeptide(L)'
;MNNFMSFQIHGGAEHGDGIADSIASLLAFFEELSALDSKGIFSALMPGIANMDNIHPLLVHFPIAFLSVFFALDVVGTLAKKQHWRNVAGWLLYFGTVAAVFTVTAGFIAAGSVAHGDDVHAIMERHEHFGVSVLSLAILLSVWRLKSGGIIQGGANGFFLILSALLCMLMMLGADLGGLMVYKYGVAVKAVQVPNVGGHEHVHEHEHHEHEH
;
A
#
# COMPACT_ATOMS: atom_id res chain seq x y z
N MET A 1 0.39 -23.76 17.19
CA MET A 1 -0.85 -23.03 16.87
C MET A 1 -0.83 -21.79 17.75
N ASN A 2 -0.42 -20.65 17.20
CA ASN A 2 -0.21 -19.43 17.97
C ASN A 2 -1.57 -18.74 18.16
N ASN A 3 -1.90 -18.46 19.42
CA ASN A 3 -3.14 -17.82 19.89
C ASN A 3 -3.28 -16.38 19.38
N PHE A 4 -3.57 -16.22 18.10
CA PHE A 4 -3.80 -14.90 17.49
C PHE A 4 -5.14 -14.25 17.88
N MET A 5 -6.01 -14.99 18.58
CA MET A 5 -7.38 -14.58 18.91
C MET A 5 -7.54 -13.97 20.31
N SER A 6 -6.49 -13.91 21.14
CA SER A 6 -6.60 -13.38 22.52
C SER A 6 -6.65 -11.84 22.57
N PHE A 7 -6.08 -11.15 21.57
CA PHE A 7 -5.91 -9.69 21.61
C PHE A 7 -7.07 -8.89 21.01
N GLN A 8 -8.08 -9.55 20.43
CA GLN A 8 -9.34 -8.88 20.13
C GLN A 8 -10.18 -8.94 21.39
N ILE A 9 -10.33 -7.78 22.05
CA ILE A 9 -11.26 -7.53 23.16
C ILE A 9 -12.60 -8.17 22.80
N HIS A 10 -12.83 -9.40 23.28
CA HIS A 10 -14.16 -9.93 23.43
C HIS A 10 -14.80 -9.03 24.47
N GLY A 11 -15.75 -8.20 24.05
CA GLY A 11 -16.77 -7.73 24.97
C GLY A 11 -17.40 -8.99 25.54
N GLY A 12 -17.00 -9.35 26.77
CA GLY A 12 -17.46 -10.52 27.48
C GLY A 12 -18.95 -10.39 27.74
N ALA A 13 -19.73 -10.81 26.77
CA ALA A 13 -21.17 -10.89 26.85
C ALA A 13 -21.55 -12.27 26.34
N GLU A 14 -21.15 -13.31 27.08
CA GLU A 14 -21.93 -14.54 27.19
C GLU A 14 -21.46 -15.35 28.41
N HIS A 15 -22.20 -15.14 29.51
CA HIS A 15 -22.41 -16.01 30.67
C HIS A 15 -21.30 -16.12 31.74
N GLY A 16 -21.38 -15.26 32.77
CA GLY A 16 -20.64 -15.38 34.03
C GLY A 16 -20.50 -14.03 34.74
N ASP A 17 -21.34 -13.78 35.73
CA ASP A 17 -21.64 -12.48 36.33
C ASP A 17 -20.57 -12.09 37.40
N GLY A 18 -19.71 -11.10 37.12
CA GLY A 18 -18.82 -10.53 38.14
C GLY A 18 -17.76 -9.52 37.68
N ILE A 19 -17.64 -8.41 38.41
CA ILE A 19 -16.51 -7.45 38.30
C ILE A 19 -15.17 -8.17 38.51
N ALA A 20 -15.14 -9.25 39.29
CA ALA A 20 -13.96 -10.06 39.55
C ALA A 20 -13.41 -10.74 38.28
N ASP A 21 -14.26 -11.27 37.39
CA ASP A 21 -13.82 -11.90 36.13
C ASP A 21 -13.31 -10.86 35.13
N SER A 22 -13.92 -9.68 35.11
CA SER A 22 -13.42 -8.55 34.32
C SER A 22 -12.06 -8.06 34.82
N ILE A 23 -11.87 -7.97 36.15
CA ILE A 23 -10.58 -7.62 36.75
C ILE A 23 -9.55 -8.74 36.51
N ALA A 24 -9.94 -10.01 36.59
CA ALA A 24 -9.06 -11.14 36.33
C ALA A 24 -8.58 -11.15 34.87
N SER A 25 -9.49 -10.91 33.91
CA SER A 25 -9.15 -10.78 32.49
C SER A 25 -8.24 -9.58 32.22
N LEU A 26 -8.49 -8.44 32.87
CA LEU A 26 -7.65 -7.25 32.78
C LEU A 26 -6.25 -7.47 33.38
N LEU A 27 -6.16 -8.15 34.54
CA LEU A 27 -4.89 -8.48 35.18
C LEU A 27 -4.10 -9.49 34.35
N ALA A 28 -4.76 -10.52 33.81
CA ALA A 28 -4.13 -11.48 32.92
C ALA A 28 -3.58 -10.81 31.65
N PHE A 29 -4.33 -9.84 31.11
CA PHE A 29 -3.86 -9.01 29.99
C PHE A 29 -2.59 -8.21 30.35
N PHE A 30 -2.56 -7.53 31.51
CA PHE A 30 -1.38 -6.77 31.93
C PHE A 30 -0.19 -7.67 32.28
N GLU A 31 -0.44 -8.85 32.85
CA GLU A 31 0.59 -9.85 33.13
C GLU A 31 1.22 -10.34 31.82
N GLU A 32 0.39 -10.67 30.81
CA GLU A 32 0.84 -11.06 29.47
C GLU A 32 1.60 -9.92 28.77
N LEU A 33 1.11 -8.67 28.88
CA LEU A 33 1.80 -7.50 28.31
C LEU A 33 3.15 -7.22 28.99
N SER A 34 3.24 -7.42 30.31
CA SER A 34 4.46 -7.21 31.09
C SER A 34 5.54 -8.28 30.83
N ALA A 35 5.11 -9.45 30.37
CA ALA A 35 5.98 -10.57 30.03
C ALA A 35 6.58 -10.46 28.60
N LEU A 36 6.08 -9.55 27.77
CA LEU A 36 6.55 -9.35 26.40
C LEU A 36 7.73 -8.36 26.33
N ASP A 37 8.75 -8.69 25.53
CA ASP A 37 9.78 -7.72 25.13
C ASP A 37 9.18 -6.64 24.19
N SER A 38 9.92 -5.55 23.95
CA SER A 38 9.51 -4.41 23.10
C SER A 38 8.91 -4.83 21.76
N LYS A 39 9.44 -5.89 21.13
CA LYS A 39 8.91 -6.45 19.87
C LYS A 39 7.57 -7.19 20.04
N GLY A 40 7.37 -7.85 21.18
CA GLY A 40 6.12 -8.51 21.55
C GLY A 40 5.02 -7.48 21.81
N ILE A 41 5.34 -6.42 22.57
CA ILE A 41 4.42 -5.30 22.83
C ILE A 41 4.02 -4.61 21.51
N PHE A 42 4.96 -4.40 20.59
CA PHE A 42 4.66 -3.83 19.28
C PHE A 42 3.76 -4.72 18.43
N SER A 43 4.02 -6.04 18.40
CA SER A 43 3.17 -6.99 17.68
C SER A 43 1.75 -7.06 18.23
N ALA A 44 1.60 -6.86 19.54
CA ALA A 44 0.31 -6.81 20.21
C ALA A 44 -0.45 -5.50 19.92
N LEU A 45 0.24 -4.36 19.92
CA LEU A 45 -0.36 -3.05 19.64
C LEU A 45 -0.68 -2.83 18.16
N MET A 46 0.21 -3.30 17.27
CA MET A 46 0.15 -3.07 15.82
C MET A 46 0.29 -4.39 15.04
N PRO A 47 -0.66 -5.33 15.21
CA PRO A 47 -0.56 -6.66 14.61
C PRO A 47 -0.52 -6.63 13.09
N GLY A 48 -1.19 -5.67 12.45
CA GLY A 48 -1.17 -5.52 11.00
C GLY A 48 0.24 -5.26 10.47
N ILE A 49 0.91 -4.22 10.96
CA ILE A 49 2.29 -3.85 10.54
C ILE A 49 3.27 -4.97 10.89
N ALA A 50 3.12 -5.59 12.07
CA ALA A 50 4.01 -6.65 12.52
C ALA A 50 3.97 -7.92 11.65
N ASN A 51 2.89 -8.14 10.90
CA ASN A 51 2.73 -9.30 10.02
C ASN A 51 2.90 -8.97 8.53
N MET A 52 3.32 -7.75 8.20
CA MET A 52 3.63 -7.37 6.82
C MET A 52 5.03 -7.86 6.46
N ASP A 53 5.11 -8.75 5.48
CA ASP A 53 6.39 -9.18 4.89
C ASP A 53 7.03 -8.05 4.05
N ASN A 54 6.27 -7.02 3.70
CA ASN A 54 6.71 -5.89 2.90
C ASN A 54 6.02 -4.58 3.32
N ILE A 55 6.79 -3.57 3.75
CA ILE A 55 6.28 -2.24 4.14
C ILE A 55 6.05 -1.30 2.94
N HIS A 56 6.60 -1.62 1.75
CA HIS A 56 6.48 -0.79 0.56
C HIS A 56 5.03 -0.41 0.20
N PRO A 57 4.03 -1.32 0.23
CA PRO A 57 2.63 -0.98 -0.03
C PRO A 57 2.02 0.03 0.95
N LEU A 58 2.56 0.16 2.17
CA LEU A 58 2.17 1.23 3.08
C LEU A 58 2.71 2.57 2.57
N LEU A 59 4.00 2.61 2.24
CA LEU A 59 4.71 3.83 1.87
C LEU A 59 4.26 4.41 0.52
N VAL A 60 3.80 3.61 -0.45
CA VAL A 60 3.38 4.10 -1.78
C VAL A 60 2.23 5.11 -1.72
N HIS A 61 1.40 5.10 -0.67
CA HIS A 61 0.26 6.03 -0.55
C HIS A 61 0.71 7.50 -0.46
N PHE A 62 1.84 7.76 0.20
CA PHE A 62 2.35 9.11 0.41
C PHE A 62 2.80 9.79 -0.90
N PRO A 63 3.72 9.23 -1.71
CA PRO A 63 4.09 9.85 -2.98
C PRO A 63 2.90 9.92 -3.94
N ILE A 64 2.02 8.91 -3.97
CA ILE A 64 0.81 8.95 -4.81
C ILE A 64 -0.07 10.14 -4.46
N ALA A 65 -0.40 10.32 -3.18
CA ALA A 65 -1.24 11.44 -2.74
C ALA A 65 -0.55 12.78 -2.94
N PHE A 66 0.69 12.95 -2.46
CA PHE A 66 1.37 14.24 -2.49
C PHE A 66 1.70 14.71 -3.90
N LEU A 67 2.20 13.83 -4.78
CA LEU A 67 2.56 14.21 -6.15
C LEU A 67 1.34 14.47 -7.02
N SER A 68 0.26 13.71 -6.83
CA SER A 68 -1.01 13.95 -7.55
C SER A 68 -1.65 15.28 -7.14
N VAL A 69 -1.70 15.57 -5.83
CA VAL A 69 -2.25 16.83 -5.32
C VAL A 69 -1.34 18.00 -5.67
N PHE A 70 -0.02 17.84 -5.66
CA PHE A 70 0.93 18.81 -6.18
C PHE A 70 0.57 19.20 -7.62
N PHE A 71 0.44 18.22 -8.52
CA PHE A 71 0.15 18.50 -9.92
C PHE A 71 -1.19 19.22 -10.07
N ALA A 72 -2.25 18.73 -9.43
CA ALA A 72 -3.58 19.34 -9.48
C ALA A 72 -3.55 20.80 -8.97
N LEU A 73 -2.94 21.05 -7.81
CA LEU A 73 -2.85 22.39 -7.24
C LEU A 73 -1.94 23.32 -8.04
N ASP A 74 -0.86 22.83 -8.65
CA ASP A 74 0.02 23.69 -9.47
C ASP A 74 -0.65 24.06 -10.80
N VAL A 75 -1.43 23.15 -11.40
CA VAL A 75 -2.28 23.45 -12.57
C VAL A 75 -3.35 24.47 -12.21
N VAL A 76 -4.15 24.22 -11.18
CA VAL A 76 -5.23 25.15 -10.78
C VAL A 76 -4.66 26.50 -10.33
N GLY A 77 -3.57 26.48 -9.55
CA GLY A 77 -2.88 27.70 -9.12
C GLY A 77 -2.28 28.50 -10.28
N THR A 78 -1.82 27.83 -11.34
CA THR A 78 -1.38 28.47 -12.59
C THR A 78 -2.56 29.11 -13.32
N LEU A 79 -3.64 28.37 -13.55
CA LEU A 79 -4.82 28.84 -14.28
C LEU A 79 -5.55 29.98 -13.55
N ALA A 80 -5.72 29.85 -12.24
CA ALA A 80 -6.34 30.85 -11.38
C ALA A 80 -5.40 32.02 -11.03
N LYS A 81 -4.14 31.98 -11.46
CA LYS A 81 -3.08 32.96 -11.13
C LYS A 81 -2.93 33.19 -9.62
N LYS A 82 -3.13 32.14 -8.81
CA LYS A 82 -3.03 32.17 -7.33
C LYS A 82 -1.68 31.64 -6.87
N GLN A 83 -0.73 32.55 -6.62
CA GLN A 83 0.63 32.19 -6.18
C GLN A 83 0.65 31.38 -4.87
N HIS A 84 -0.26 31.65 -3.93
CA HIS A 84 -0.34 30.90 -2.67
C HIS A 84 -0.59 29.40 -2.90
N TRP A 85 -1.47 29.04 -3.83
CA TRP A 85 -1.77 27.63 -4.13
C TRP A 85 -0.56 26.93 -4.76
N ARG A 86 0.19 27.66 -5.59
CA ARG A 86 1.44 27.16 -6.17
C ARG A 86 2.52 26.97 -5.10
N ASN A 87 2.59 27.83 -4.10
CA ASN A 87 3.52 27.64 -2.98
C ASN A 87 3.20 26.36 -2.20
N VAL A 88 1.92 26.11 -1.91
CA VAL A 88 1.47 24.85 -1.28
C VAL A 88 1.81 23.64 -2.17
N ALA A 89 1.57 23.74 -3.48
CA ALA A 89 1.94 22.71 -4.43
C ALA A 89 3.46 22.42 -4.42
N GLY A 90 4.30 23.45 -4.25
CA GLY A 90 5.74 23.28 -4.09
C GLY A 90 6.12 22.44 -2.87
N TRP A 91 5.49 22.69 -1.72
CA TRP A 91 5.71 21.87 -0.52
C TRP A 91 5.27 20.43 -0.71
N LEU A 92 4.14 20.20 -1.37
CA LEU A 92 3.67 18.84 -1.70
C LEU A 92 4.63 18.11 -2.63
N LEU A 93 5.22 18.80 -3.61
CA LEU A 93 6.26 18.23 -4.47
C LEU A 93 7.47 17.77 -3.63
N TYR A 94 7.92 18.59 -2.68
CA TYR A 94 9.07 18.24 -1.83
C TYR A 94 8.76 17.07 -0.91
N PHE A 95 7.62 17.09 -0.22
CA PHE A 95 7.20 15.97 0.63
C PHE A 95 6.95 14.69 -0.18
N GLY A 96 6.35 14.80 -1.36
CA GLY A 96 6.16 13.69 -2.28
C GLY A 96 7.49 13.11 -2.76
N THR A 97 8.50 13.95 -3.03
CA THR A 97 9.85 13.51 -3.41
C THR A 97 10.54 12.77 -2.28
N VAL A 98 10.51 13.30 -1.06
CA VAL A 98 11.07 12.64 0.12
C VAL A 98 10.37 11.31 0.38
N ALA A 99 9.05 11.28 0.31
CA ALA A 99 8.29 10.04 0.44
C ALA A 99 8.66 9.02 -0.65
N ALA A 100 8.82 9.46 -1.91
CA ALA A 100 9.24 8.60 -3.01
C ALA A 100 10.61 7.96 -2.78
N VAL A 101 11.57 8.68 -2.16
CA VAL A 101 12.87 8.10 -1.77
C VAL A 101 12.64 6.91 -0.83
N PHE A 102 11.91 7.11 0.27
CA PHE A 102 11.64 6.03 1.23
C PHE A 102 10.87 4.86 0.60
N THR A 103 9.88 5.16 -0.25
CA THR A 103 9.08 4.14 -0.95
C THR A 103 9.94 3.30 -1.89
N VAL A 104 10.79 3.93 -2.70
CA VAL A 104 11.69 3.22 -3.63
C VAL A 104 12.72 2.39 -2.87
N THR A 105 13.31 2.93 -1.80
CA THR A 105 14.22 2.16 -0.93
C THR A 105 13.54 0.93 -0.34
N ALA A 106 12.32 1.07 0.18
CA ALA A 106 11.55 -0.07 0.68
C ALA A 106 11.22 -1.08 -0.43
N GLY A 107 10.95 -0.61 -1.65
CA GLY A 107 10.71 -1.47 -2.81
C GLY A 107 11.93 -2.32 -3.17
N PHE A 108 13.12 -1.72 -3.21
CA PHE A 108 14.37 -2.44 -3.45
C PHE A 108 14.67 -3.49 -2.38
N ILE A 109 14.41 -3.16 -1.11
CA ILE A 109 14.56 -4.13 0.00
C ILE A 109 13.61 -5.31 -0.22
N ALA A 110 12.35 -5.03 -0.57
CA ALA A 110 11.34 -6.06 -0.78
C ALA A 110 11.64 -6.96 -1.98
N ALA A 111 12.20 -6.41 -3.07
CA ALA A 111 12.57 -7.17 -4.26
C ALA A 111 13.59 -8.28 -3.95
N GLY A 112 14.47 -8.06 -2.95
CA GLY A 112 15.44 -9.05 -2.50
C GLY A 112 14.96 -10.00 -1.40
N SER A 113 13.85 -9.68 -0.71
CA SER A 113 13.40 -10.42 0.48
C SER A 113 12.13 -11.23 0.30
N VAL A 114 11.26 -10.84 -0.63
CA VAL A 114 9.99 -11.55 -0.90
C VAL A 114 10.24 -12.67 -1.91
N ALA A 115 9.60 -13.82 -1.73
CA ALA A 115 9.67 -14.92 -2.69
C ALA A 115 8.71 -14.65 -3.87
N HIS A 116 9.22 -14.78 -5.09
CA HIS A 116 8.44 -14.56 -6.32
C HIS A 116 8.80 -15.63 -7.35
N GLY A 117 7.83 -16.06 -8.16
CA GLY A 117 8.09 -16.93 -9.32
C GLY A 117 8.62 -16.14 -10.52
N ASP A 118 9.27 -16.85 -11.45
CA ASP A 118 9.87 -16.26 -12.67
C ASP A 118 8.84 -15.45 -13.50
N ASP A 119 7.58 -15.90 -13.54
CA ASP A 119 6.49 -15.25 -14.28
C ASP A 119 6.19 -13.83 -13.80
N VAL A 120 6.47 -13.52 -12.53
CA VAL A 120 6.22 -12.20 -11.92
C VAL A 120 7.46 -11.32 -11.97
N HIS A 121 8.66 -11.91 -12.13
CA HIS A 121 9.92 -11.18 -12.10
C HIS A 121 9.99 -10.04 -13.12
N ALA A 122 9.56 -10.30 -14.37
CA ALA A 122 9.54 -9.28 -15.42
C ALA A 122 8.54 -8.13 -15.14
N ILE A 123 7.44 -8.42 -14.44
CA ILE A 123 6.47 -7.39 -14.03
C ILE A 123 7.08 -6.54 -12.92
N MET A 124 7.76 -7.17 -11.96
CA MET A 124 8.44 -6.51 -10.86
C MET A 124 9.56 -5.59 -11.35
N GLU A 125 10.40 -6.03 -12.29
CA GLU A 125 11.45 -5.21 -12.91
C GLU A 125 10.86 -3.98 -13.63
N ARG A 126 9.77 -4.16 -14.37
CA ARG A 126 9.07 -3.04 -15.02
C ARG A 126 8.49 -2.06 -14.00
N HIS A 127 7.90 -2.57 -12.91
CA HIS A 127 7.40 -1.75 -11.82
C HIS A 127 8.53 -0.94 -11.16
N GLU A 128 9.68 -1.57 -10.93
CA GLU A 128 10.88 -0.92 -10.39
C GLU A 128 11.35 0.23 -11.29
N HIS A 129 11.43 0.01 -12.61
CA HIS A 129 11.79 1.06 -13.56
C HIS A 129 10.84 2.26 -13.52
N PHE A 130 9.52 2.04 -13.38
CA PHE A 130 8.58 3.12 -13.18
C PHE A 130 8.85 3.86 -11.86
N GLY A 131 9.10 3.13 -10.76
CA GLY A 131 9.43 3.73 -9.47
C GLY A 131 10.68 4.61 -9.51
N VAL A 132 11.77 4.13 -10.10
CA VAL A 132 13.02 4.90 -10.27
C VAL A 132 12.82 6.10 -11.19
N SER A 133 12.03 5.96 -12.25
CA SER A 133 11.73 7.06 -13.16
C SER A 133 10.92 8.17 -12.48
N VAL A 134 9.90 7.80 -11.68
CA VAL A 134 9.11 8.74 -10.88
C VAL A 134 10.00 9.47 -9.88
N LEU A 135 10.85 8.75 -9.13
CA LEU A 135 11.77 9.35 -8.17
C LEU A 135 12.74 10.33 -8.85
N SER A 136 13.36 9.92 -9.95
CA SER A 136 14.31 10.75 -10.71
C SER A 136 13.65 12.04 -11.20
N LEU A 137 12.44 11.93 -11.75
CA LEU A 137 11.70 13.08 -12.25
C LEU A 137 11.18 13.99 -11.12
N ALA A 138 10.77 13.42 -9.97
CA ALA A 138 10.38 14.17 -8.79
C ALA A 138 11.55 15.00 -8.22
N ILE A 139 12.75 14.39 -8.15
CA ILE A 139 13.99 15.09 -7.75
C ILE A 139 14.30 16.21 -8.75
N LEU A 140 14.26 15.92 -10.06
CA LEU A 140 14.52 16.91 -11.10
C LEU A 140 13.58 18.12 -10.99
N LEU A 141 12.27 17.89 -10.87
CA LEU A 141 11.26 18.94 -10.72
C LEU A 141 11.47 19.72 -9.42
N SER A 142 11.76 19.04 -8.31
CA SER A 142 12.04 19.67 -7.01
C SER A 142 13.25 20.60 -7.08
N VAL A 143 14.37 20.11 -7.62
CA VAL A 143 15.61 20.89 -7.75
C VAL A 143 15.41 22.06 -8.70
N TRP A 144 14.72 21.85 -9.82
CA TRP A 144 14.42 22.94 -10.76
C TRP A 144 13.57 24.02 -10.08
N ARG A 145 12.50 23.63 -9.39
CA ARG A 145 11.63 24.58 -8.68
C ARG A 145 12.37 25.39 -7.62
N LEU A 146 13.25 24.74 -6.85
CA LEU A 146 14.10 25.42 -5.86
C LEU A 146 15.06 26.41 -6.53
N LYS A 147 15.74 26.00 -7.61
CA LYS A 147 16.67 26.88 -8.35
C LYS A 147 15.99 28.06 -9.02
N SER A 148 14.71 27.94 -9.37
CA SER A 148 13.91 29.03 -9.93
C SER A 148 13.33 29.99 -8.88
N GLY A 149 13.69 29.85 -7.60
CA GLY A 149 13.17 30.71 -6.53
C GLY A 149 11.74 30.35 -6.09
N GLY A 150 11.29 29.12 -6.34
CA GLY A 150 10.03 28.56 -5.83
C GLY A 150 8.88 28.53 -6.83
N ILE A 151 8.58 29.61 -7.54
CA ILE A 151 7.49 29.64 -8.53
C ILE A 151 8.07 29.83 -9.93
N ILE A 152 7.86 28.85 -10.81
CA ILE A 152 8.24 28.96 -12.23
C ILE A 152 7.16 29.73 -12.98
N GLN A 153 7.55 30.77 -13.72
CA GLN A 153 6.65 31.63 -14.49
C GLN A 153 7.04 31.66 -15.97
N GLY A 154 6.15 32.19 -16.82
CA GLY A 154 6.38 32.33 -18.27
C GLY A 154 6.37 31.00 -19.02
N GLY A 155 7.04 30.95 -20.18
CA GLY A 155 7.09 29.77 -21.06
C GLY A 155 7.67 28.52 -20.40
N ALA A 156 8.63 28.69 -19.47
CA ALA A 156 9.21 27.60 -18.69
C ALA A 156 8.18 26.85 -17.83
N ASN A 157 7.11 27.54 -17.40
CA ASN A 157 6.05 26.92 -16.60
C ASN A 157 5.26 25.87 -17.39
N GLY A 158 5.04 26.10 -18.68
CA GLY A 158 4.38 25.12 -19.55
C GLY A 158 5.17 23.81 -19.61
N PHE A 159 6.49 23.90 -19.81
CA PHE A 159 7.36 22.73 -19.82
C PHE A 159 7.41 22.02 -18.46
N PHE A 160 7.45 22.77 -17.35
CA PHE A 160 7.38 22.22 -16.00
C PHE A 160 6.08 21.44 -15.76
N LEU A 161 4.92 21.97 -16.19
CA LEU A 161 3.63 21.29 -16.05
C LEU A 161 3.54 20.03 -16.93
N ILE A 162 4.12 20.04 -18.13
CA ILE A 162 4.19 18.84 -18.99
C ILE A 162 4.98 17.73 -18.32
N LEU A 163 6.16 18.04 -17.76
CA LEU A 163 6.96 17.07 -17.01
C LEU A 163 6.24 16.59 -15.74
N SER A 164 5.50 17.48 -15.06
CA SER A 164 4.69 17.11 -13.89
C SER A 164 3.52 16.18 -14.25
N ALA A 165 2.93 16.37 -15.44
CA ALA A 165 1.91 15.46 -15.96
C ALA A 165 2.52 14.09 -16.33
N LEU A 166 3.70 14.08 -16.96
CA LEU A 166 4.45 12.85 -17.25
C LEU A 166 4.79 12.09 -15.96
N LEU A 167 5.22 12.79 -14.91
CA LEU A 167 5.43 12.21 -13.58
C LEU A 167 4.18 11.50 -13.06
N CYS A 168 3.01 12.15 -13.11
CA CYS A 168 1.75 11.53 -12.66
C CYS A 168 1.37 10.32 -13.52
N MET A 169 1.60 10.38 -14.83
CA MET A 169 1.33 9.26 -15.74
C MET A 169 2.23 8.05 -15.42
N LEU A 170 3.54 8.25 -15.27
CA LEU A 170 4.47 7.17 -14.91
C LEU A 170 4.11 6.56 -13.55
N MET A 171 3.71 7.40 -12.59
CA MET A 171 3.28 6.94 -11.28
C MET A 171 2.00 6.11 -11.34
N MET A 172 1.03 6.50 -12.17
CA MET A 172 -0.20 5.74 -12.40
C MET A 172 0.09 4.36 -13.02
N LEU A 173 0.97 4.29 -14.02
CA LEU A 173 1.38 3.03 -14.64
C LEU A 173 2.14 2.13 -13.65
N GLY A 174 3.05 2.70 -12.85
CA GLY A 174 3.74 1.98 -11.79
C GLY A 174 2.76 1.42 -10.74
N ALA A 175 1.77 2.22 -10.31
CA ALA A 175 0.76 1.80 -9.36
C ALA A 175 -0.15 0.67 -9.90
N ASP A 176 -0.50 0.72 -11.18
CA ASP A 176 -1.27 -0.35 -11.85
C ASP A 176 -0.51 -1.68 -11.84
N LEU A 177 0.77 -1.68 -12.22
CA LEU A 177 1.63 -2.86 -12.12
C LEU A 177 1.78 -3.36 -10.68
N GLY A 178 1.89 -2.45 -9.71
CA GLY A 178 1.91 -2.78 -8.28
C GLY A 178 0.63 -3.50 -7.85
N GLY A 179 -0.52 -2.99 -8.27
CA GLY A 179 -1.81 -3.63 -8.06
C GLY A 179 -1.90 -5.00 -8.71
N LEU A 180 -1.41 -5.16 -9.95
CA LEU A 180 -1.39 -6.44 -10.65
C LEU A 180 -0.58 -7.50 -9.86
N MET A 181 0.59 -7.13 -9.35
CA MET A 181 1.43 -8.02 -8.54
C MET A 181 0.70 -8.49 -7.27
N VAL A 182 0.04 -7.58 -6.56
CA VAL A 182 -0.64 -7.91 -5.29
C VAL A 182 -1.94 -8.68 -5.54
N TYR A 183 -2.82 -8.18 -6.40
CA TYR A 183 -4.19 -8.69 -6.52
C TYR A 183 -4.32 -9.88 -7.46
N LYS A 184 -3.49 -10.00 -8.49
CA LYS A 184 -3.53 -11.14 -9.42
C LYS A 184 -2.54 -12.23 -9.04
N TYR A 185 -1.32 -11.84 -8.66
CA TYR A 185 -0.23 -12.77 -8.41
C TYR A 185 0.06 -13.02 -6.92
N GLY A 186 -0.62 -12.31 -6.00
CA GLY A 186 -0.48 -12.54 -4.57
C GLY A 186 0.91 -12.23 -4.01
N VAL A 187 1.67 -11.35 -4.65
CA VAL A 187 3.02 -10.99 -4.18
C VAL A 187 2.95 -10.41 -2.76
N ALA A 188 3.73 -11.00 -1.85
CA ALA A 188 3.74 -10.67 -0.43
C ALA A 188 2.37 -10.81 0.27
N VAL A 189 1.49 -11.69 -0.23
CA VAL A 189 0.19 -12.01 0.39
C VAL A 189 0.12 -13.50 0.68
N LYS A 190 -0.37 -13.86 1.88
CA LYS A 190 -0.65 -15.26 2.24
C LYS A 190 -2.02 -15.66 1.69
N ALA A 191 -2.03 -16.65 0.81
CA ALA A 191 -3.28 -17.23 0.32
C ALA A 191 -4.07 -17.86 1.49
N VAL A 192 -5.34 -17.51 1.62
CA VAL A 192 -6.25 -18.19 2.53
C VAL A 192 -6.57 -19.55 1.94
N GLN A 193 -6.20 -20.63 2.63
CA GLN A 193 -6.66 -21.96 2.24
C GLN A 193 -8.15 -22.07 2.59
N VAL A 194 -9.00 -22.03 1.57
CA VAL A 194 -10.43 -22.32 1.76
C VAL A 194 -10.56 -23.84 1.90
N PRO A 195 -11.07 -24.36 3.03
CA PRO A 195 -11.33 -25.79 3.16
C PRO A 195 -12.24 -26.22 2.02
N ASN A 196 -11.88 -27.30 1.32
CA ASN A 196 -12.65 -27.85 0.22
C ASN A 196 -14.02 -28.31 0.77
N VAL A 197 -15.02 -27.42 0.72
CA VAL A 197 -16.41 -27.81 0.99
C VAL A 197 -16.79 -28.69 -0.19
N GLY A 198 -16.92 -29.99 0.08
CA GLY A 198 -16.96 -31.07 -0.91
C GLY A 198 -17.79 -30.75 -2.14
N GLY A 199 -17.27 -31.19 -3.29
CA GLY A 199 -17.94 -31.04 -4.58
C GLY A 199 -19.40 -31.50 -4.50
N HIS A 200 -20.31 -30.59 -4.83
CA HIS A 200 -21.62 -30.99 -5.32
C HIS A 200 -21.39 -31.65 -6.68
N GLU A 201 -21.27 -32.98 -6.67
CA GLU A 201 -21.41 -33.79 -7.87
C GLU A 201 -22.79 -33.51 -8.47
N HIS A 202 -22.83 -32.76 -9.55
CA HIS A 202 -23.98 -32.74 -10.44
C HIS A 202 -24.02 -34.11 -11.13
N VAL A 203 -24.72 -35.06 -10.51
CA VAL A 203 -25.09 -36.32 -11.17
C VAL A 203 -26.02 -35.95 -12.32
N HIS A 204 -25.48 -35.98 -13.54
CA HIS A 204 -26.30 -36.00 -14.75
C HIS A 204 -26.90 -37.40 -14.88
N GLU A 205 -28.15 -37.53 -14.42
CA GLU A 205 -28.97 -38.70 -14.67
C GLU A 205 -29.33 -38.71 -16.18
N HIS A 206 -28.60 -39.51 -16.95
CA HIS A 206 -28.97 -39.83 -18.32
C HIS A 206 -30.11 -40.87 -18.27
N GLU A 207 -31.36 -40.40 -18.37
CA GLU A 207 -32.48 -41.26 -18.70
C GLU A 207 -32.30 -41.81 -20.12
N HIS A 208 -31.91 -43.08 -20.20
CA HIS A 208 -32.02 -43.89 -21.40
C HIS A 208 -33.49 -44.26 -21.59
N HIS A 209 -34.17 -43.60 -22.53
CA HIS A 209 -35.42 -44.13 -23.07
C HIS A 209 -35.10 -45.29 -24.01
N GLU A 210 -35.42 -46.50 -23.56
CA GLU A 210 -35.46 -47.71 -24.38
C GLU A 210 -36.56 -47.61 -25.44
N HIS A 211 -36.19 -47.90 -26.68
CA HIS A 211 -37.12 -48.18 -27.77
C HIS A 211 -37.49 -49.68 -27.72
N GLU A 212 -38.73 -50.00 -27.41
CA GLU A 212 -39.33 -51.30 -27.74
C GLU A 212 -40.16 -51.22 -29.02
N HIS A 213 -40.22 -52.39 -29.66
CA HIS A 213 -40.60 -52.72 -31.04
C HIS A 213 -42.04 -52.43 -31.46
#